data_AF-A0AAW6CF08-F1
#
_entry.id   AF-A0AAW6CF08-F1
#
_cell.length_a   1.000
_cell.length_b   1.000
_cell.length_c   1.000
_cell.angle_alpha   90.00
_cell.angle_beta   90.00
_cell.angle_gamma   90.00
#
_symmetry.space_group_name_H-M   'P 1'
#
loop_
_entity.id
_entity.type
_entity.pdbx_description
1 polymer ?
#
loop_
_entity_poly.entity_id
_entity_poly.type
_entity_poly.pdbx_seq_one_letter_code
_entity_poly.pdbx_strand_id
1 'polypeptide(L)'
;MILNKPGEEWIDNGTSYSVGRPVCTSCSSEYPGLFGTIEEIRTGADSSSGDEAPDICCTFDLPALSRNVQALERFLTQRRGTPVKAEELPLERIAMKPEMITPLAIPEQDYPKLALYIVDTNWAVDGESGSYEVVFTLHQDALRQFHNDLLEERNSGSIEQWREHSEFAEEETAASYECWLDGCYCENHYKIEVKRRELPLAPGFLRMAANVYRTRRILRDFGQEAARQNEYQALTEAEKKQLLARSDIAEYVMRRLERRVAYWEAYRGAVSDTVRDILRERSAEVPRQCPMNGTEERHDEKSL
;
A
#
# COMPACT_ATOMS: atom_id res chain seq x y z
N MET A 1 28.19 10.92 12.37
CA MET A 1 27.06 10.64 13.27
C MET A 1 26.63 9.21 13.05
N ILE A 2 26.24 8.52 14.10
CA ILE A 2 25.74 7.14 14.03
C ILE A 2 24.27 7.12 14.47
N LEU A 3 23.41 6.56 13.63
CA LEU A 3 22.01 6.25 13.92
C LEU A 3 21.89 4.74 14.10
N ASN A 4 21.37 4.30 15.24
CA ASN A 4 21.27 2.87 15.58
C ASN A 4 20.04 2.54 16.43
N LYS A 5 19.16 3.51 16.68
CA LYS A 5 17.89 3.24 17.36
C LYS A 5 16.78 3.06 16.33
N PRO A 6 15.88 2.07 16.51
CA PRO A 6 14.75 1.87 15.62
C PRO A 6 13.96 3.17 15.39
N GLY A 7 13.69 3.47 14.13
CA GLY A 7 12.97 4.68 13.71
C GLY A 7 13.84 5.94 13.55
N GLU A 8 15.13 5.92 13.91
CA GLU A 8 16.05 6.97 13.49
C GLU A 8 16.21 6.94 11.97
N GLU A 9 16.13 8.12 11.35
CA GLU A 9 16.01 8.29 9.90
C GLU A 9 17.13 9.16 9.35
N TRP A 10 17.62 8.78 8.17
CA TRP A 10 18.46 9.61 7.32
C TRP A 10 17.80 9.74 5.94
N ILE A 11 17.80 10.95 5.40
CA ILE A 11 17.13 11.25 4.12
C ILE A 11 18.18 11.66 3.09
N ASP A 12 18.11 11.05 1.91
CA ASP A 12 18.88 11.44 0.73
C ASP A 12 18.02 11.55 -0.51
N ASN A 13 18.11 12.70 -1.17
CA ASN A 13 17.35 13.02 -2.38
C ASN A 13 15.83 12.71 -2.27
N GLY A 14 15.26 12.87 -1.07
CA GLY A 14 13.86 12.57 -0.77
C GLY A 14 13.55 11.09 -0.48
N THR A 15 14.55 10.22 -0.50
CA THR A 15 14.46 8.82 -0.06
C THR A 15 14.83 8.73 1.41
N SER A 16 13.97 8.10 2.21
CA SER A 16 14.19 7.87 3.63
C SER A 16 14.79 6.48 3.86
N TYR A 17 15.81 6.44 4.71
CA TYR A 17 16.46 5.23 5.23
C TYR A 17 16.34 5.26 6.74
N SER A 18 15.69 4.24 7.31
CA SER A 18 15.40 4.22 8.75
C SER A 18 15.85 2.92 9.38
N VAL A 19 16.46 3.02 10.56
CA VAL A 19 16.93 1.85 11.30
C VAL A 19 15.76 0.96 11.71
N GLY A 20 15.93 -0.35 11.55
CA GLY A 20 14.93 -1.39 11.78
C GLY A 20 13.96 -1.61 10.61
N ARG A 21 14.16 -0.92 9.47
CA ARG A 21 13.26 -1.03 8.30
C ARG A 21 13.79 -2.00 7.24
N PRO A 22 12.87 -2.67 6.52
CA PRO A 22 13.24 -3.61 5.47
C PRO A 22 13.86 -2.90 4.26
N VAL A 23 14.79 -3.58 3.61
CA VAL A 23 15.45 -3.14 2.38
C VAL A 23 15.53 -4.28 1.38
N CYS A 24 15.73 -3.94 0.11
CA CYS A 24 16.13 -4.88 -0.92
C CYS A 24 17.39 -4.35 -1.62
N THR A 25 18.35 -5.21 -1.89
CA THR A 25 19.54 -4.84 -2.66
C THR A 25 19.20 -4.59 -4.14
N SER A 26 19.80 -3.54 -4.70
CA SER A 26 19.67 -3.20 -6.11
C SER A 26 20.63 -4.02 -6.98
N CYS A 27 20.54 -3.87 -8.31
CA CYS A 27 21.49 -4.46 -9.25
C CYS A 27 22.92 -3.92 -9.10
N SER A 28 23.10 -2.79 -8.42
CA SER A 28 24.41 -2.21 -8.12
C SER A 28 25.13 -2.93 -6.97
N SER A 29 24.41 -3.73 -6.17
CA SER A 29 24.99 -4.50 -5.06
C SER A 29 25.77 -5.73 -5.55
N GLU A 30 26.65 -6.25 -4.69
CA GLU A 30 27.24 -7.58 -4.90
C GLU A 30 26.18 -8.69 -4.87
N TYR A 31 25.14 -8.50 -4.06
CA TYR A 31 24.11 -9.49 -3.75
C TYR A 31 22.72 -9.04 -4.21
N PRO A 32 22.47 -8.85 -5.51
CA PRO A 32 21.23 -8.22 -6.00
C PRO A 32 19.97 -9.03 -5.66
N GLY A 33 18.90 -8.34 -5.27
CA GLY A 33 17.59 -8.93 -4.96
C GLY A 33 17.48 -9.62 -3.60
N LEU A 34 18.47 -9.46 -2.70
CA LEU A 34 18.36 -9.91 -1.32
C LEU A 34 17.54 -8.93 -0.48
N PHE A 35 16.63 -9.49 0.31
CA PHE A 35 15.92 -8.75 1.34
C PHE A 35 16.74 -8.72 2.62
N GLY A 36 16.57 -7.68 3.41
CA GLY A 36 17.26 -7.50 4.67
C GLY A 36 16.70 -6.36 5.47
N THR A 37 17.41 -5.98 6.53
CA THR A 37 17.02 -4.92 7.46
C THR A 37 18.18 -3.95 7.68
N ILE A 38 17.88 -2.66 7.79
CA ILE A 38 18.85 -1.64 8.20
C ILE A 38 19.09 -1.76 9.70
N GLU A 39 20.32 -2.00 10.11
CA GLU A 39 20.69 -2.11 11.52
C GLU A 39 21.27 -0.79 12.06
N GLU A 40 22.01 -0.08 11.21
CA GLU A 40 22.73 1.13 11.61
C GLU A 40 23.03 2.00 10.38
N ILE A 41 23.04 3.32 10.56
CA ILE A 41 23.43 4.28 9.52
C ILE A 41 24.56 5.15 10.07
N ARG A 42 25.68 5.20 9.36
CA ARG A 42 26.86 6.00 9.73
C ARG A 42 27.09 7.09 8.69
N THR A 43 27.19 8.34 9.15
CA THR A 43 27.37 9.53 8.30
C THR A 43 28.65 10.29 8.67
N GLY A 44 29.23 11.02 7.70
CA GLY A 44 30.40 11.86 7.92
C GLY A 44 31.63 11.07 8.37
N ALA A 45 32.37 11.58 9.36
CA ALA A 45 33.62 10.97 9.84
C ALA A 45 33.47 9.54 10.42
N ASP A 46 32.24 9.10 10.70
CA ASP A 46 31.95 7.75 11.20
C ASP A 46 31.72 6.73 10.05
N SER A 47 31.77 7.17 8.78
CA SER A 47 31.71 6.26 7.62
C SER A 47 33.06 5.54 7.42
N SER A 48 33.00 4.27 7.00
CA SER A 48 34.14 3.39 6.73
C SER A 48 35.08 3.89 5.63
N SER A 49 34.57 4.70 4.69
CA SER A 49 35.37 5.29 3.62
C SER A 49 35.83 6.72 3.91
N GLY A 50 35.33 7.36 4.98
CA GLY A 50 35.58 8.77 5.26
C GLY A 50 34.96 9.73 4.24
N ASP A 51 34.12 9.23 3.33
CA ASP A 51 33.42 10.00 2.30
C ASP A 51 32.20 10.76 2.87
N GLU A 52 31.69 11.74 2.11
CA GLU A 52 30.41 12.41 2.39
C GLU A 52 29.20 11.45 2.35
N ALA A 53 29.27 10.37 1.56
CA ALA A 53 28.17 9.41 1.41
C ALA A 53 28.12 8.40 2.57
N PRO A 54 26.94 8.17 3.20
CA PRO A 54 26.86 7.34 4.39
C PRO A 54 27.08 5.86 4.11
N ASP A 55 27.40 5.14 5.19
CA ASP A 55 27.32 3.69 5.20
C ASP A 55 26.04 3.26 5.90
N ILE A 56 25.23 2.50 5.17
CA ILE A 56 24.00 1.91 5.65
C ILE A 56 24.30 0.45 5.93
N CYS A 57 24.50 0.13 7.20
CA CYS A 57 24.80 -1.22 7.65
C CYS A 57 23.52 -2.05 7.66
N CYS A 58 23.48 -3.09 6.83
CA CYS A 58 22.34 -3.97 6.67
C CYS A 58 22.70 -5.42 6.98
N THR A 59 21.73 -6.17 7.49
CA THR A 59 21.79 -7.63 7.55
C THR A 59 20.81 -8.20 6.53
N PHE A 60 21.26 -9.14 5.70
CA PHE A 60 20.47 -9.74 4.63
C PHE A 60 20.12 -11.19 4.91
N ASP A 61 18.94 -11.59 4.46
CA ASP A 61 18.44 -12.95 4.57
C ASP A 61 18.82 -13.78 3.35
N LEU A 62 19.07 -15.07 3.59
CA LEU A 62 19.08 -16.03 2.49
C LEU A 62 17.67 -16.17 1.90
N PRO A 63 17.54 -16.32 0.56
CA PRO A 63 16.24 -16.55 -0.05
C PRO A 63 15.57 -17.79 0.54
N ALA A 64 14.30 -17.68 0.94
CA ALA A 64 13.56 -18.80 1.54
C ALA A 64 13.36 -20.01 0.61
N LEU A 65 13.34 -19.78 -0.72
CA LEU A 65 13.17 -20.85 -1.71
C LEU A 65 14.53 -21.38 -2.18
N SER A 66 14.74 -22.69 -2.09
CA SER A 66 15.99 -23.33 -2.53
C SER A 66 16.35 -23.04 -3.98
N ARG A 67 15.36 -22.84 -4.86
CA ARG A 67 15.58 -22.42 -6.25
C ARG A 67 16.25 -21.05 -6.36
N ASN A 68 15.88 -20.12 -5.49
CA ASN A 68 16.44 -18.77 -5.45
C ASN A 68 17.83 -18.78 -4.82
N VAL A 69 18.06 -19.63 -3.80
CA VAL A 69 19.40 -19.89 -3.26
C VAL A 69 20.34 -20.38 -4.36
N GLN A 70 19.95 -21.41 -5.12
CA GLN A 70 20.76 -21.91 -6.24
C GLN A 70 20.99 -20.86 -7.34
N ALA A 71 20.02 -19.98 -7.59
CA ALA A 71 20.18 -18.90 -8.56
C ALA A 71 21.23 -17.88 -8.09
N LEU A 72 21.21 -17.53 -6.80
CA LEU A 72 22.21 -16.68 -6.17
C LEU A 72 23.61 -17.30 -6.23
N GLU A 73 23.76 -18.58 -5.83
CA GLU A 73 25.03 -19.31 -5.90
C GLU A 73 25.60 -19.32 -7.31
N ARG A 74 24.78 -19.62 -8.33
CA ARG A 74 25.22 -19.61 -9.74
C ARG A 74 25.66 -18.22 -10.18
N PHE A 75 24.87 -17.19 -9.85
CA PHE A 75 25.19 -15.80 -10.18
C PHE A 75 26.53 -15.38 -9.57
N LEU A 76 26.74 -15.64 -8.28
CA LEU A 76 27.98 -15.30 -7.57
C LEU A 76 29.16 -16.15 -8.03
N THR A 77 28.96 -17.44 -8.27
CA THR A 77 29.99 -18.35 -8.81
C THR A 77 30.47 -17.87 -10.17
N GLN A 78 29.53 -17.50 -11.06
CA GLN A 78 29.87 -16.96 -12.37
C GLN A 78 30.62 -15.63 -12.26
N ARG A 79 30.20 -14.74 -11.36
CA ARG A 79 30.81 -13.42 -11.16
C ARG A 79 32.21 -13.50 -10.54
N ARG A 80 32.41 -14.39 -9.56
CA ARG A 80 33.67 -14.55 -8.81
C ARG A 80 34.63 -15.57 -9.44
N GLY A 81 34.17 -16.36 -10.40
CA GLY A 81 34.96 -17.40 -11.08
C GLY A 81 35.31 -18.61 -10.21
N THR A 82 34.74 -18.72 -9.01
CA THR A 82 34.98 -19.80 -8.04
C THR A 82 33.65 -20.25 -7.45
N PRO A 83 33.49 -21.55 -7.10
CA PRO A 83 32.25 -22.03 -6.49
C PRO A 83 31.92 -21.25 -5.21
N VAL A 84 30.71 -20.70 -5.15
CA VAL A 84 30.18 -19.98 -3.99
C VAL A 84 29.02 -20.76 -3.38
N LYS A 85 29.07 -20.94 -2.05
CA LYS A 85 27.97 -21.48 -1.26
C LYS A 85 27.24 -20.36 -0.53
N ALA A 86 25.92 -20.40 -0.58
CA ALA A 86 25.09 -19.34 -0.04
C ALA A 86 25.24 -19.23 1.50
N GLU A 87 25.44 -20.35 2.17
CA GLU A 87 25.61 -20.45 3.63
C GLU A 87 26.93 -19.83 4.11
N GLU A 88 27.90 -19.66 3.21
CA GLU A 88 29.21 -19.07 3.51
C GLU A 88 29.26 -17.56 3.24
N LEU A 89 28.14 -16.97 2.80
CA LEU A 89 28.09 -15.55 2.49
C LEU A 89 28.07 -14.70 3.77
N PRO A 90 28.90 -13.65 3.86
CA PRO A 90 28.90 -12.76 5.01
C PRO A 90 27.74 -11.77 4.91
N LEU A 91 26.52 -12.22 5.21
CA LEU A 91 25.29 -11.43 5.06
C LEU A 91 24.95 -10.51 6.24
N GLU A 92 25.74 -10.56 7.31
CA GLU A 92 25.53 -9.76 8.52
C GLU A 92 26.28 -8.43 8.48
N ARG A 93 25.58 -7.34 8.86
CA ARG A 93 26.15 -5.99 9.04
C ARG A 93 27.01 -5.51 7.86
N ILE A 94 26.59 -5.80 6.63
CA ILE A 94 27.27 -5.31 5.43
C ILE A 94 27.02 -3.82 5.29
N ALA A 95 28.10 -3.04 5.13
CA ALA A 95 28.00 -1.62 4.78
C ALA A 95 27.58 -1.46 3.31
N MET A 96 26.41 -0.87 3.09
CA MET A 96 25.86 -0.55 1.78
C MET A 96 25.85 0.97 1.57
N LYS A 97 26.00 1.39 0.31
CA LYS A 97 25.75 2.77 -0.13
C LYS A 97 24.30 2.93 -0.56
N PRO A 98 23.72 4.15 -0.53
CA PRO A 98 22.33 4.39 -0.89
C PRO A 98 21.90 3.80 -2.24
N GLU A 99 22.76 3.84 -3.26
CA GLU A 99 22.50 3.31 -4.60
C GLU A 99 22.49 1.77 -4.69
N MET A 100 23.03 1.07 -3.69
CA MET A 100 23.09 -0.39 -3.63
C MET A 100 21.83 -1.01 -3.01
N ILE A 101 20.94 -0.21 -2.42
CA ILE A 101 19.76 -0.68 -1.72
C ILE A 101 18.53 0.20 -2.00
N THR A 102 17.37 -0.41 -1.90
CA THR A 102 16.07 0.24 -1.99
C THR A 102 15.35 0.01 -0.66
N PRO A 103 15.07 1.07 0.12
CA PRO A 103 14.21 0.98 1.29
C PRO A 103 12.81 0.48 0.90
N LEU A 104 12.25 -0.40 1.73
CA LEU A 104 10.93 -0.96 1.52
C LEU A 104 9.93 -0.38 2.53
N ALA A 105 8.73 -0.12 2.03
CA ALA A 105 7.58 0.15 2.89
C ALA A 105 7.18 -1.13 3.66
N ILE A 106 6.63 -0.96 4.86
CA ILE A 106 5.81 -1.95 5.54
C ILE A 106 4.37 -1.57 5.21
N PRO A 107 3.72 -2.21 4.22
CA PRO A 107 2.45 -1.76 3.67
C PRO A 107 1.38 -1.52 4.74
N GLU A 108 1.32 -2.38 5.76
CA GLU A 108 0.34 -2.32 6.84
C GLU A 108 0.51 -1.11 7.76
N GLN A 109 1.69 -0.50 7.77
CA GLN A 109 2.02 0.66 8.60
C GLN A 109 2.02 1.95 7.77
N ASP A 110 2.60 1.91 6.57
CA ASP A 110 2.93 3.12 5.82
C ASP A 110 1.88 3.48 4.77
N TYR A 111 1.11 2.51 4.29
CA TYR A 111 0.15 2.77 3.21
C TYR A 111 -1.25 3.04 3.77
N PRO A 112 -2.01 3.96 3.14
CA PRO A 112 -3.42 4.11 3.45
C PRO A 112 -4.16 2.80 3.12
N LYS A 113 -5.18 2.47 3.92
CA LYS A 113 -5.92 1.21 3.81
C LYS A 113 -7.32 1.43 3.23
N LEU A 114 -7.74 0.52 2.36
CA LEU A 114 -9.11 0.42 1.86
C LEU A 114 -9.80 -0.79 2.48
N ALA A 115 -11.03 -0.62 2.95
CA ALA A 115 -11.85 -1.76 3.33
C ALA A 115 -12.35 -2.50 2.09
N LEU A 116 -12.06 -3.80 2.02
CA LEU A 116 -12.62 -4.75 1.09
C LEU A 116 -13.61 -5.66 1.81
N TYR A 117 -14.59 -6.14 1.06
CA TYR A 117 -15.59 -7.10 1.52
C TYR A 117 -15.49 -8.35 0.66
N ILE A 118 -15.29 -9.50 1.29
CA ILE A 118 -15.02 -10.76 0.60
C ILE A 118 -16.16 -11.71 0.93
N VAL A 119 -16.83 -12.22 -0.10
CA VAL A 119 -17.69 -13.39 0.03
C VAL A 119 -16.77 -14.60 -0.07
N ASP A 120 -16.64 -15.35 1.01
CA ASP A 120 -15.82 -16.54 1.11
C ASP A 120 -16.74 -17.75 1.31
N THR A 121 -16.63 -18.72 0.40
CA THR A 121 -17.44 -19.94 0.41
C THR A 121 -16.52 -21.14 0.47
N ASN A 122 -16.86 -22.09 1.33
CA ASN A 122 -16.20 -23.38 1.46
C ASN A 122 -17.28 -24.47 1.57
N TRP A 123 -17.12 -25.57 0.85
CA TRP A 123 -18.10 -26.64 0.88
C TRP A 123 -17.44 -28.01 0.66
N ALA A 124 -18.10 -29.03 1.19
CA ALA A 124 -17.89 -30.42 0.84
C ALA A 124 -19.24 -31.13 0.71
N VAL A 125 -19.42 -31.94 -0.33
CA VAL A 125 -20.59 -32.80 -0.54
C VAL A 125 -20.11 -34.18 -0.94
N ASP A 126 -20.44 -35.20 -0.15
CA ASP A 126 -20.03 -36.60 -0.36
C ASP A 126 -18.51 -36.76 -0.60
N GLY A 127 -17.71 -35.94 0.07
CA GLY A 127 -16.24 -35.96 -0.02
C GLY A 127 -15.63 -35.19 -1.20
N GLU A 128 -16.45 -34.72 -2.16
CA GLU A 128 -16.02 -33.68 -3.10
C GLU A 128 -16.02 -32.34 -2.39
N SER A 129 -14.99 -31.51 -2.60
CA SER A 129 -14.87 -30.23 -1.91
C SER A 129 -14.42 -29.10 -2.82
N GLY A 130 -14.80 -27.89 -2.45
CA GLY A 130 -14.47 -26.68 -3.19
C GLY A 130 -14.49 -25.44 -2.30
N SER A 131 -13.87 -24.39 -2.81
CA SER A 131 -13.92 -23.07 -2.18
C SER A 131 -13.74 -21.98 -3.21
N TYR A 132 -14.32 -20.81 -2.97
CA TYR A 132 -14.03 -19.62 -3.76
C TYR A 132 -14.14 -18.35 -2.91
N GLU A 133 -13.39 -17.32 -3.30
CA GLU A 133 -13.47 -15.97 -2.73
C GLU A 133 -13.85 -14.98 -3.84
N VAL A 134 -14.83 -14.11 -3.60
CA VAL A 134 -15.15 -12.96 -4.46
C VAL A 134 -14.98 -11.67 -3.68
N VAL A 135 -14.23 -10.72 -4.25
CA VAL A 135 -13.81 -9.49 -3.57
C VAL A 135 -14.57 -8.28 -4.09
N PHE A 136 -15.09 -7.46 -3.18
CA PHE A 136 -15.83 -6.23 -3.46
C PHE A 136 -15.23 -5.04 -2.71
N THR A 137 -15.39 -3.85 -3.29
CA THR A 137 -15.04 -2.57 -2.64
C THR A 137 -16.23 -1.91 -1.95
N LEU A 138 -17.44 -2.43 -2.17
CA LEU A 138 -18.69 -1.97 -1.57
C LEU A 138 -19.35 -3.13 -0.81
N HIS A 139 -19.72 -2.87 0.45
CA HIS A 139 -20.33 -3.88 1.31
C HIS A 139 -21.65 -4.41 0.75
N GLN A 140 -22.46 -3.52 0.17
CA GLN A 140 -23.76 -3.88 -0.39
C GLN A 140 -23.65 -4.84 -1.59
N ASP A 141 -22.61 -4.71 -2.41
CA ASP A 141 -22.38 -5.65 -3.51
C ASP A 141 -21.98 -7.04 -3.00
N ALA A 142 -21.16 -7.10 -1.94
CA ALA A 142 -20.83 -8.36 -1.27
C ALA A 142 -22.06 -9.01 -0.62
N LEU A 143 -22.90 -8.24 0.08
CA LEU A 143 -24.14 -8.75 0.66
C LEU A 143 -25.11 -9.26 -0.42
N ARG A 144 -25.19 -8.59 -1.57
CA ARG A 144 -26.00 -9.08 -2.70
C ARG A 144 -25.46 -10.41 -3.22
N GLN A 145 -24.14 -10.55 -3.38
CA GLN A 145 -23.52 -11.79 -3.81
C GLN A 145 -23.77 -12.92 -2.81
N PHE A 146 -23.49 -12.69 -1.52
CA PHE A 146 -23.78 -13.62 -0.43
C PHE A 146 -25.24 -14.10 -0.45
N HIS A 147 -26.17 -13.17 -0.59
CA HIS A 147 -27.59 -13.49 -0.64
C HIS A 147 -27.95 -14.37 -1.83
N ASN A 148 -27.44 -14.05 -3.02
CA ASN A 148 -27.70 -14.82 -4.23
C ASN A 148 -27.12 -16.24 -4.14
N ASP A 149 -25.88 -16.37 -3.66
CA ASP A 149 -25.18 -17.65 -3.55
C ASP A 149 -25.88 -18.57 -2.54
N LEU A 150 -26.28 -18.04 -1.38
CA LEU A 150 -27.03 -18.80 -0.39
C LEU A 150 -28.41 -19.23 -0.91
N LEU A 151 -29.09 -18.36 -1.67
CA LEU A 151 -30.36 -18.73 -2.30
C LEU A 151 -30.17 -19.83 -3.37
N GLU A 152 -29.12 -19.77 -4.16
CA GLU A 152 -28.80 -20.80 -5.16
C GLU A 152 -28.56 -22.15 -4.49
N GLU A 153 -27.75 -22.18 -3.44
CA GLU A 153 -27.47 -23.40 -2.68
C GLU A 153 -28.75 -23.97 -2.01
N ARG A 154 -29.62 -23.12 -1.47
CA ARG A 154 -30.90 -23.59 -0.90
C ARG A 154 -31.87 -24.14 -1.96
N ASN A 155 -31.86 -23.57 -3.16
CA ASN A 155 -32.81 -23.96 -4.21
C ASN A 155 -32.33 -25.17 -5.02
N SER A 156 -31.03 -25.38 -5.13
CA SER A 156 -30.43 -26.35 -6.06
C SER A 156 -29.28 -27.18 -5.50
N GLY A 157 -28.78 -26.82 -4.32
CA GLY A 157 -27.69 -27.52 -3.64
C GLY A 157 -28.18 -28.51 -2.57
N SER A 158 -27.30 -28.81 -1.62
CA SER A 158 -27.49 -29.92 -0.69
C SER A 158 -28.15 -29.51 0.64
N ILE A 159 -28.21 -28.21 0.95
CA ILE A 159 -28.73 -27.70 2.24
C ILE A 159 -30.11 -28.29 2.58
N GLU A 160 -31.07 -28.15 1.67
CA GLU A 160 -32.45 -28.56 1.97
C GLU A 160 -32.61 -30.10 2.02
N GLN A 161 -31.75 -30.85 1.31
CA GLN A 161 -31.69 -32.31 1.44
C GLN A 161 -31.11 -32.72 2.79
N TRP A 162 -30.02 -32.07 3.21
CA TRP A 162 -29.38 -32.35 4.50
C TRP A 162 -30.29 -32.01 5.68
N ARG A 163 -31.17 -31.00 5.58
CA ARG A 163 -32.15 -30.68 6.64
C ARG A 163 -33.07 -31.85 7.02
N GLU A 164 -33.21 -32.85 6.16
CA GLU A 164 -33.99 -34.06 6.45
C GLU A 164 -33.22 -35.09 7.30
N HIS A 165 -31.90 -34.94 7.45
CA HIS A 165 -31.05 -35.82 8.25
C HIS A 165 -31.06 -35.45 9.73
N SER A 166 -30.99 -36.46 10.59
CA SER A 166 -30.93 -36.28 12.05
C SER A 166 -29.63 -35.61 12.54
N GLU A 167 -28.57 -35.73 11.75
CA GLU A 167 -27.23 -35.22 12.01
C GLU A 167 -27.08 -33.76 11.55
N PHE A 168 -28.10 -33.17 10.92
CA PHE A 168 -28.02 -31.80 10.42
C PHE A 168 -27.84 -30.79 11.55
N ALA A 169 -26.85 -29.92 11.40
CA ALA A 169 -26.60 -28.79 12.26
C ALA A 169 -26.35 -27.53 11.42
N GLU A 170 -26.71 -26.37 11.95
CA GLU A 170 -26.48 -25.08 11.30
C GLU A 170 -26.21 -23.95 12.29
N GLU A 171 -25.44 -22.97 11.83
CA GLU A 171 -25.15 -21.71 12.50
C GLU A 171 -25.35 -20.54 11.53
N GLU A 172 -26.02 -19.48 11.99
CA GLU A 172 -26.32 -18.30 11.19
C GLU A 172 -25.99 -17.02 11.95
N THR A 173 -25.41 -16.05 11.24
CA THR A 173 -25.27 -14.67 11.68
C THR A 173 -25.77 -13.71 10.59
N ALA A 174 -25.77 -12.41 10.87
CA ALA A 174 -26.12 -11.40 9.87
C ALA A 174 -25.19 -11.39 8.63
N ALA A 175 -24.03 -12.04 8.68
CA ALA A 175 -23.03 -12.03 7.62
C ALA A 175 -22.42 -13.41 7.33
N SER A 176 -22.98 -14.50 7.88
CA SER A 176 -22.48 -15.85 7.64
C SER A 176 -23.60 -16.89 7.76
N TYR A 177 -23.46 -17.96 6.99
CA TYR A 177 -24.27 -19.16 7.11
C TYR A 177 -23.36 -20.38 7.00
N GLU A 178 -23.54 -21.34 7.90
CA GLU A 178 -22.80 -22.59 7.90
C GLU A 178 -23.74 -23.73 8.28
N CYS A 179 -23.73 -24.81 7.52
CA CYS A 179 -24.43 -26.05 7.86
C CYS A 179 -23.60 -27.28 7.55
N TRP A 180 -23.83 -28.37 8.27
CA TRP A 180 -23.08 -29.62 8.11
C TRP A 180 -23.88 -30.82 8.63
N LEU A 181 -23.38 -32.02 8.31
CA LEU A 181 -23.82 -33.26 8.97
C LEU A 181 -22.84 -33.62 10.09
N ASP A 182 -23.34 -33.70 11.32
CA ASP A 182 -22.54 -34.01 12.52
C ASP A 182 -21.84 -35.37 12.39
N GLY A 183 -20.55 -35.40 12.74
CA GLY A 183 -19.67 -36.55 12.49
C GLY A 183 -19.12 -36.67 11.06
N CYS A 184 -19.62 -35.90 10.09
CA CYS A 184 -19.24 -35.97 8.67
C CYS A 184 -18.81 -34.61 8.07
N TYR A 185 -18.38 -33.64 8.88
CA TYR A 185 -18.07 -32.27 8.42
C TYR A 185 -17.10 -32.23 7.21
N CYS A 186 -16.03 -33.02 7.23
CA CYS A 186 -15.04 -33.06 6.14
C CYS A 186 -15.63 -33.51 4.80
N GLU A 187 -16.74 -34.25 4.84
CA GLU A 187 -17.40 -34.81 3.66
C GLU A 187 -18.66 -34.02 3.31
N ASN A 188 -19.32 -33.39 4.30
CA ASN A 188 -20.62 -32.75 4.17
C ASN A 188 -20.70 -31.48 5.02
N HIS A 189 -20.38 -30.35 4.40
CA HIS A 189 -20.63 -29.02 4.94
C HIS A 189 -20.81 -27.98 3.83
N TYR A 190 -21.48 -26.89 4.15
CA TYR A 190 -21.54 -25.69 3.33
C TYR A 190 -21.38 -24.48 4.24
N LYS A 191 -20.42 -23.61 3.90
CA LYS A 191 -20.11 -22.39 4.62
C LYS A 191 -20.01 -21.24 3.63
N ILE A 192 -20.70 -20.15 3.93
CA ILE A 192 -20.57 -18.88 3.22
C ILE A 192 -20.53 -17.73 4.21
N GLU A 193 -19.64 -16.76 4.00
CA GLU A 193 -19.53 -15.60 4.88
C GLU A 193 -19.03 -14.33 4.17
N VAL A 194 -19.42 -13.17 4.69
CA VAL A 194 -18.93 -11.85 4.26
C VAL A 194 -17.87 -11.32 5.23
N LYS A 195 -16.60 -11.35 4.82
CA LYS A 195 -15.45 -10.86 5.60
C LYS A 195 -15.10 -9.42 5.23
N ARG A 196 -14.75 -8.59 6.23
CA ARG A 196 -14.08 -7.31 6.01
C ARG A 196 -12.56 -7.51 6.10
N ARG A 197 -11.81 -7.15 5.05
CA ARG A 197 -10.34 -7.11 5.07
C ARG A 197 -9.84 -5.72 4.73
N GLU A 198 -8.72 -5.31 5.31
CA GLU A 198 -8.08 -4.04 4.96
C GLU A 198 -6.97 -4.27 3.94
N LEU A 199 -7.00 -3.53 2.83
CA LEU A 199 -6.01 -3.58 1.77
C LEU A 199 -5.11 -2.34 1.84
N PRO A 200 -3.81 -2.49 2.15
CA PRO A 200 -2.81 -1.44 1.98
C PRO A 200 -2.70 -1.01 0.50
N LEU A 201 -2.85 0.29 0.23
CA LEU A 201 -2.83 0.83 -1.12
C LEU A 201 -1.45 1.39 -1.48
N ALA A 202 -0.69 0.62 -2.27
CA ALA A 202 0.59 1.07 -2.79
C ALA A 202 0.46 2.39 -3.59
N PRO A 203 1.44 3.31 -3.52
CA PRO A 203 1.38 4.60 -4.21
C PRO A 203 1.12 4.50 -5.72
N GLY A 204 1.64 3.46 -6.38
CA GLY A 204 1.38 3.20 -7.81
C GLY A 204 -0.09 2.92 -8.10
N PHE A 205 -0.75 2.13 -7.25
CA PHE A 205 -2.17 1.83 -7.38
C PHE A 205 -3.04 3.07 -7.17
N LEU A 206 -2.72 3.89 -6.16
CA LEU A 206 -3.42 5.16 -5.91
C LEU A 206 -3.36 6.09 -7.13
N ARG A 207 -2.17 6.23 -7.73
CA ARG A 207 -2.00 7.02 -8.96
C ARG A 207 -2.81 6.47 -10.12
N MET A 208 -2.83 5.15 -10.29
CA MET A 208 -3.63 4.49 -11.32
C MET A 208 -5.13 4.76 -11.11
N ALA A 209 -5.66 4.50 -9.91
CA ALA A 209 -7.07 4.71 -9.59
C ALA A 209 -7.50 6.18 -9.78
N ALA A 210 -6.68 7.12 -9.29
CA ALA A 210 -6.91 8.55 -9.49
C ALA A 210 -6.90 8.92 -10.98
N ASN A 211 -6.01 8.35 -11.78
CA ASN A 211 -5.96 8.59 -13.22
C ASN A 211 -7.20 8.04 -13.94
N VAL A 212 -7.66 6.84 -13.59
CA VAL A 212 -8.91 6.28 -14.14
C VAL A 212 -10.10 7.19 -13.86
N TYR A 213 -10.25 7.63 -12.62
CA TYR A 213 -11.31 8.55 -12.22
C TYR A 213 -11.23 9.88 -12.98
N ARG A 214 -10.04 10.50 -13.00
CA ARG A 214 -9.80 11.78 -13.69
C ARG A 214 -10.09 11.69 -15.19
N THR A 215 -9.62 10.65 -15.86
CA THR A 215 -9.86 10.42 -17.29
C THR A 215 -11.35 10.32 -17.59
N ARG A 216 -12.11 9.53 -16.80
CA ARG A 216 -13.57 9.43 -16.97
C ARG A 216 -14.25 10.79 -16.82
N ARG A 217 -13.84 11.58 -15.84
CA ARG A 217 -14.36 12.94 -15.64
C ARG A 217 -14.05 13.84 -16.84
N ILE A 218 -12.81 13.88 -17.30
CA ILE A 218 -12.40 14.68 -18.46
C ILE A 218 -13.20 14.30 -19.71
N LEU A 219 -13.37 13.00 -19.98
CA LEU A 219 -14.12 12.54 -21.15
C LEU A 219 -15.60 12.94 -21.08
N ARG A 220 -16.22 12.86 -19.89
CA ARG A 220 -17.58 13.34 -19.68
C ARG A 220 -17.70 14.84 -19.93
N ASP A 221 -16.81 15.62 -19.34
CA ASP A 221 -16.83 17.08 -19.46
C ASP A 221 -16.51 17.51 -20.91
N PHE A 222 -15.58 16.81 -21.59
CA PHE A 222 -15.32 17.00 -23.03
C PHE A 222 -16.57 16.73 -23.87
N GLY A 223 -17.30 15.64 -23.63
CA GLY A 223 -18.53 15.33 -24.35
C GLY A 223 -19.60 16.41 -24.17
N GLN A 224 -19.73 16.95 -22.95
CA GLN A 224 -20.65 18.06 -22.67
C GLN A 224 -20.26 19.35 -23.40
N GLU A 225 -18.96 19.71 -23.42
CA GLU A 225 -18.48 20.89 -24.13
C GLU A 225 -18.53 20.71 -25.66
N ALA A 226 -18.22 19.52 -26.17
CA ALA A 226 -18.31 19.20 -27.59
C ALA A 226 -19.75 19.33 -28.09
N ALA A 227 -20.75 18.87 -27.33
CA ALA A 227 -22.16 18.99 -27.67
C ALA A 227 -22.64 20.44 -27.88
N ARG A 228 -21.93 21.43 -27.33
CA ARG A 228 -22.21 22.86 -27.52
C ARG A 228 -21.59 23.46 -28.79
N GLN A 229 -20.71 22.73 -29.47
CA GLN A 229 -20.03 23.20 -30.68
C GLN A 229 -20.84 22.85 -31.92
N ASN A 230 -20.97 23.81 -32.84
CA ASN A 230 -21.71 23.62 -34.10
C ASN A 230 -21.06 22.51 -34.95
N GLU A 231 -19.73 22.44 -34.95
CA GLU A 231 -18.95 21.44 -35.70
C GLU A 231 -19.25 20.02 -35.23
N TYR A 232 -19.45 19.83 -33.91
CA TYR A 232 -19.82 18.53 -33.36
C TYR A 232 -21.28 18.17 -33.66
N GLN A 233 -22.18 19.17 -33.66
CA GLN A 233 -23.59 18.95 -33.99
C GLN A 233 -23.79 18.55 -35.46
N ALA A 234 -22.90 19.01 -36.35
CA ALA A 234 -22.90 18.65 -37.77
C ALA A 234 -22.41 17.21 -38.05
N LEU A 235 -21.79 16.54 -37.09
CA LEU A 235 -21.32 15.16 -37.23
C LEU A 235 -22.48 14.16 -37.22
N THR A 236 -22.30 13.04 -37.92
CA THR A 236 -23.15 11.86 -37.78
C THR A 236 -22.96 11.18 -36.42
N GLU A 237 -23.93 10.36 -35.98
CA GLU A 237 -23.81 9.63 -34.70
C GLU A 237 -22.62 8.66 -34.66
N ALA A 238 -22.25 8.08 -35.81
CA ALA A 238 -21.06 7.23 -35.92
C ALA A 238 -19.76 8.04 -35.70
N GLU A 239 -19.66 9.22 -36.30
CA GLU A 239 -18.50 10.11 -36.13
C GLU A 239 -18.41 10.67 -34.71
N LYS A 240 -19.54 11.02 -34.09
CA LYS A 240 -19.60 11.42 -32.67
C LYS A 240 -19.08 10.30 -31.76
N LYS A 241 -19.55 9.07 -31.97
CA LYS A 241 -19.09 7.90 -31.21
C LYS A 241 -17.59 7.66 -31.40
N GLN A 242 -17.08 7.80 -32.62
CA GLN A 242 -15.66 7.66 -32.92
C GLN A 242 -14.83 8.76 -32.25
N LEU A 243 -15.30 10.00 -32.25
CA LEU A 243 -14.62 11.12 -31.57
C LEU A 243 -14.55 10.86 -30.06
N LEU A 244 -15.66 10.50 -29.42
CA LEU A 244 -15.72 10.27 -27.97
C LEU A 244 -14.97 9.00 -27.53
N ALA A 245 -14.71 8.06 -28.45
CA ALA A 245 -13.94 6.84 -28.18
C ALA A 245 -12.41 7.06 -28.22
N ARG A 246 -11.94 8.25 -28.59
CA ARG A 246 -10.51 8.57 -28.63
C ARG A 246 -9.89 8.50 -27.22
N SER A 247 -8.91 7.62 -27.05
CA SER A 247 -8.19 7.42 -25.79
C SER A 247 -7.25 8.57 -25.43
N ASP A 248 -6.83 9.37 -26.41
CA ASP A 248 -5.85 10.45 -26.25
C ASP A 248 -6.46 11.77 -25.74
N ILE A 249 -7.79 11.94 -25.75
CA ILE A 249 -8.46 13.19 -25.35
C ILE A 249 -8.03 13.62 -23.95
N ALA A 250 -8.01 12.70 -22.99
CA ALA A 250 -7.64 13.01 -21.62
C ALA A 250 -6.19 13.51 -21.53
N GLU A 251 -5.26 12.87 -22.24
CA GLU A 251 -3.87 13.30 -22.30
C GLU A 251 -3.74 14.69 -22.94
N TYR A 252 -4.45 14.95 -24.04
CA TYR A 252 -4.46 16.26 -24.70
C TYR A 252 -4.95 17.38 -23.78
N VAL A 253 -6.03 17.14 -23.04
CA VAL A 253 -6.57 18.10 -22.06
C VAL A 253 -5.57 18.32 -20.92
N MET A 254 -4.99 17.24 -20.37
CA MET A 254 -4.00 17.33 -19.30
C MET A 254 -2.76 18.12 -19.73
N ARG A 255 -2.20 17.84 -20.92
CA ARG A 255 -1.06 18.58 -21.46
C ARG A 255 -1.36 20.07 -21.66
N ARG A 256 -2.60 20.41 -22.02
CA ARG A 256 -3.03 21.81 -22.11
C ARG A 256 -3.10 22.44 -20.72
N LEU A 257 -3.66 21.75 -19.72
CA LEU A 257 -3.75 22.23 -18.34
C LEU A 257 -2.37 22.41 -17.68
N GLU A 258 -1.46 21.45 -17.87
CA GLU A 258 -0.10 21.50 -17.29
C GLU A 258 0.68 22.73 -17.73
N ARG A 259 0.41 23.24 -18.94
CA ARG A 259 1.04 24.46 -19.49
C ARG A 259 0.34 25.75 -19.08
N ARG A 260 -0.79 25.70 -18.36
CA ARG A 260 -1.52 26.89 -17.90
C ARG A 260 -0.95 27.38 -16.57
N VAL A 261 -0.15 28.44 -16.63
CA VAL A 261 0.39 29.12 -15.44
C VAL A 261 -0.71 29.52 -14.47
N ALA A 262 -1.80 30.13 -14.96
CA ALA A 262 -2.94 30.57 -14.14
C ALA A 262 -3.57 29.43 -13.31
N TYR A 263 -3.60 28.19 -13.82
CA TYR A 263 -4.12 27.05 -13.06
C TYR A 263 -3.23 26.74 -11.84
N TRP A 264 -1.91 26.68 -12.06
CA TRP A 264 -0.95 26.39 -11.00
C TRP A 264 -0.80 27.54 -10.01
N GLU A 265 -0.91 28.79 -10.45
CA GLU A 265 -0.94 29.96 -9.56
C GLU A 265 -2.16 29.93 -8.66
N ALA A 266 -3.35 29.65 -9.21
CA ALA A 266 -4.56 29.53 -8.41
C ALA A 266 -4.45 28.39 -7.38
N TYR A 267 -3.96 27.22 -7.80
CA TYR A 267 -3.76 26.07 -6.90
C TYR A 267 -2.76 26.39 -5.78
N ARG A 268 -1.58 26.92 -6.13
CA ARG A 268 -0.55 27.28 -5.13
C ARG A 268 -1.01 28.39 -4.19
N GLY A 269 -1.75 29.36 -4.72
CA GLY A 269 -2.38 30.43 -3.93
C GLY A 269 -3.31 29.86 -2.88
N ALA A 270 -4.25 29.00 -3.29
CA ALA A 270 -5.18 28.35 -2.37
C ALA A 270 -4.48 27.53 -1.28
N VAL A 271 -3.43 26.76 -1.64
CA VAL A 271 -2.62 26.02 -0.65
C VAL A 271 -1.93 26.97 0.32
N SER A 272 -1.30 28.03 -0.18
CA SER A 272 -0.59 29.02 0.64
C SER A 272 -1.50 29.74 1.63
N ASP A 273 -2.68 30.16 1.17
CA ASP A 273 -3.68 30.81 2.02
C ASP A 273 -4.20 29.85 3.09
N THR A 274 -4.51 28.61 2.73
CA THR A 274 -4.94 27.57 3.68
C THR A 274 -3.88 27.30 4.76
N VAL A 275 -2.60 27.21 4.38
CA VAL A 275 -1.50 27.04 5.34
C VAL A 275 -1.45 28.22 6.31
N ARG A 276 -1.59 29.44 5.82
CA ARG A 276 -1.58 30.65 6.66
C ARG A 276 -2.72 30.63 7.68
N ASP A 277 -3.91 30.24 7.25
CA ASP A 277 -5.10 30.22 8.12
C ASP A 277 -4.97 29.15 9.21
N ILE A 278 -4.58 27.93 8.87
CA ILE A 278 -4.35 26.84 9.85
C ILE A 278 -3.26 27.21 10.87
N LEU A 279 -2.16 27.84 10.43
CA LEU A 279 -1.09 28.26 11.35
C LEU A 279 -1.53 29.37 12.31
N ARG A 280 -2.41 30.27 11.85
CA ARG A 280 -3.00 31.31 12.70
C ARG A 280 -3.94 30.72 13.75
N GLU A 281 -4.80 29.79 13.37
CA GLU A 281 -5.68 29.06 14.30
C GLU A 281 -4.86 28.38 15.40
N ARG A 282 -3.83 27.60 15.02
CA ARG A 282 -2.93 26.96 15.99
C ARG A 282 -2.23 27.96 16.92
N SER A 283 -1.80 29.10 16.39
CA SER A 283 -1.13 30.14 17.18
C SER A 283 -2.08 30.87 18.15
N ALA A 284 -3.38 30.87 17.85
CA ALA A 284 -4.42 31.43 18.72
C ALA A 284 -4.87 30.44 19.81
N GLU A 285 -4.78 29.13 19.55
CA GLU A 285 -5.13 28.07 20.50
C GLU A 285 -4.07 27.80 21.58
N VAL A 286 -2.80 28.14 21.32
CA VAL A 286 -1.73 28.06 22.33
C VAL A 286 -1.74 29.34 23.17
N PRO A 287 -2.12 29.32 24.46
CA PRO A 287 -2.01 30.49 25.31
C PRO A 287 -0.53 30.87 25.40
N ARG A 288 -0.22 32.14 25.12
CA ARG A 288 1.11 32.71 25.40
C ARG A 288 1.41 32.43 26.87
N GLN A 289 2.37 31.54 27.16
CA GLN A 289 2.96 31.47 28.49
C GLN A 289 3.61 32.83 28.74
N CYS A 290 2.97 33.65 29.57
CA CYS A 290 3.59 34.85 30.11
C CYS A 290 4.85 34.43 30.87
N PRO A 291 6.02 35.05 30.62
CA PRO A 291 7.16 34.85 31.49
C PRO A 291 6.81 35.48 32.84
N MET A 292 6.63 34.66 33.87
CA MET A 292 6.51 35.11 35.24
C MET A 292 7.81 35.86 35.60
N ASN A 293 7.61 37.08 36.09
CA ASN A 293 8.65 38.00 36.56
C ASN A 293 9.69 37.27 37.43
N GLY A 294 10.96 37.47 37.10
CA GLY A 294 12.08 37.09 37.96
C GLY A 294 11.92 37.78 39.32
N THR A 295 11.77 36.96 40.35
CA THR A 295 11.87 37.40 41.74
C THR A 295 13.36 37.53 42.04
N GLU A 296 13.81 38.75 42.32
CA GLU A 296 15.15 39.04 42.85
C GLU A 296 15.34 38.28 44.17
N GLU A 297 16.17 37.23 44.17
CA GLU A 297 16.83 36.78 45.40
C GLU A 297 18.04 37.68 45.64
N ARG A 298 17.86 38.68 46.50
CA ARG A 298 18.97 39.42 47.12
C ARG A 298 19.50 38.59 48.29
N HIS A 299 20.70 38.06 48.11
CA HIS A 299 21.54 37.54 49.20
C HIS A 299 21.90 38.68 50.15
N ASP A 300 21.45 38.58 51.41
CA ASP A 300 22.01 39.32 52.54
C ASP A 300 23.16 38.50 53.15
N GLU A 301 24.39 39.00 53.03
CA GLU A 301 25.49 38.66 53.93
C GLU A 301 25.99 39.91 54.67
N LYS A 302 25.79 39.87 56.00
CA LYS A 302 26.66 40.35 57.10
C LYS A 302 26.89 41.86 57.32
N SER A 303 26.47 42.33 58.50
CA SER A 303 27.40 42.64 59.60
C SER A 303 26.70 43.03 60.92
N LEU A 304 27.29 42.52 62.02
CA LEU A 304 27.12 42.83 63.46
C LEU A 304 25.93 42.22 64.21
#